data_AF-A0A8T0PN52-F1
#
_entry.id   AF-A0A8T0PN52-F1
#
_cell.length_a   1.000
_cell.length_b   1.000
_cell.length_c   1.000
_cell.angle_alpha   90.00
_cell.angle_beta   90.00
_cell.angle_gamma   90.00
#
_symmetry.space_group_name_H-M   'P 1'
#
loop_
_entity.id
_entity.type
_entity.pdbx_description
1 polymer ?
#
loop_
_entity_poly.entity_id
_entity_poly.type
_entity_poly.pdbx_seq_one_letter_code
_entity_poly.pdbx_strand_id
1 'polypeptide(L)'
;MAIPLVLVVLPLGLLFLLSGLIVNTIQAILFVTIRPFSKKHALVISNHRSDIDWLIGWILAQRSGCLGSALAMMKKSSKFLPVIGWSMWFAEYLFLERSWAKDEKTLKWGLQRLKDFPRPFWLALFVEGTRFTPAKLLAAQEYAASQGLPAPRNVLIPRTKGFVSAVSIMRDFVPAIYDTTVIVPKDSPQPTMLRILKGQPSVIHVRMKRHAMSEMPKSDEDVSKWCKDIFVAKDALLDKHLATGTFDEEIRPIGRPVKSLLVTLFWACLLLFGAIQFFKWTQLLSTWRGVAFTAAGMALVTGVMHVFIMFTQAERSSSARAARNRVKKE
;
A
#
# COMPACT_ATOMS: atom_id res chain seq x y z
N MET A 1 -38.34 -9.70 -29.22
CA MET A 1 -37.77 -10.88 -28.53
C MET A 1 -36.72 -10.43 -27.53
N ALA A 2 -36.97 -10.64 -26.24
CA ALA A 2 -35.99 -10.37 -25.19
C ALA A 2 -34.84 -11.37 -25.35
N ILE A 3 -33.64 -10.90 -25.67
CA ILE A 3 -32.44 -11.73 -25.55
C ILE A 3 -32.33 -12.05 -24.05
N PRO A 4 -32.43 -13.33 -23.64
CA PRO A 4 -32.39 -13.68 -22.23
C PRO A 4 -31.14 -13.07 -21.61
N LEU A 5 -31.30 -12.35 -20.48
CA LEU A 5 -30.21 -11.74 -19.70
C LEU A 5 -29.02 -12.69 -19.50
N VAL A 6 -29.32 -14.00 -19.45
CA VAL A 6 -28.40 -15.13 -19.44
C VAL A 6 -27.36 -15.08 -20.57
N LEU A 7 -27.74 -14.75 -21.82
CA LEU A 7 -26.83 -14.76 -22.97
C LEU A 7 -25.80 -13.62 -22.99
N VAL A 8 -26.01 -12.56 -22.21
CA VAL A 8 -25.08 -11.42 -22.13
C VAL A 8 -24.21 -11.50 -20.86
N VAL A 9 -24.79 -11.95 -19.75
CA VAL A 9 -24.07 -12.07 -18.47
C VAL A 9 -23.12 -13.26 -18.47
N LEU A 10 -23.49 -14.40 -19.10
CA LEU A 10 -22.62 -15.58 -19.13
C LEU A 10 -21.27 -15.29 -19.81
N PRO A 11 -21.19 -14.75 -21.04
CA PRO A 11 -19.91 -14.62 -21.75
C PRO A 11 -18.95 -13.63 -21.08
N LEU A 12 -19.45 -12.54 -20.49
CA LEU A 12 -18.64 -11.57 -19.76
C LEU A 12 -18.19 -12.09 -18.40
N GLY A 13 -19.08 -12.80 -17.69
CA GLY A 13 -18.72 -13.53 -16.47
C GLY A 13 -17.68 -14.61 -16.78
N LEU A 14 -17.85 -15.36 -17.87
CA LEU A 14 -16.93 -16.39 -18.32
C LEU A 14 -15.60 -15.79 -18.77
N LEU A 15 -15.57 -14.65 -19.45
CA LEU A 15 -14.33 -13.95 -19.82
C LEU A 15 -13.59 -13.42 -18.59
N PHE A 16 -14.30 -12.87 -17.61
CA PHE A 16 -13.73 -12.42 -16.34
C PHE A 16 -13.19 -13.60 -15.52
N LEU A 17 -13.94 -14.71 -15.47
CA LEU A 17 -13.52 -15.94 -14.80
C LEU A 17 -12.37 -16.64 -15.53
N LEU A 18 -12.38 -16.69 -16.87
CA LEU A 18 -11.33 -17.32 -17.68
C LEU A 18 -10.06 -16.47 -17.67
N SER A 19 -10.16 -15.14 -17.78
CA SER A 19 -8.97 -14.27 -17.64
C SER A 19 -8.41 -14.29 -16.23
N GLY A 20 -9.27 -14.28 -15.21
CA GLY A 20 -8.86 -14.51 -13.82
C GLY A 20 -8.21 -15.87 -13.62
N LEU A 21 -8.78 -16.94 -14.19
CA LEU A 21 -8.25 -18.30 -14.12
C LEU A 21 -6.92 -18.41 -14.85
N ILE A 22 -6.79 -17.87 -16.07
CA ILE A 22 -5.54 -17.86 -16.84
C ILE A 22 -4.46 -17.09 -16.10
N VAL A 23 -4.77 -15.90 -15.58
CA VAL A 23 -3.81 -15.10 -14.80
C VAL A 23 -3.42 -15.84 -13.52
N ASN A 24 -4.38 -16.42 -12.78
CA ASN A 24 -4.12 -17.17 -11.57
C ASN A 24 -3.35 -18.48 -11.84
N THR A 25 -3.62 -19.15 -12.96
CA THR A 25 -2.90 -20.36 -13.41
C THR A 25 -1.49 -20.01 -13.84
N ILE A 26 -1.27 -18.92 -14.58
CA ILE A 26 0.07 -18.42 -14.89
C ILE A 26 0.78 -18.03 -13.60
N GLN A 27 0.12 -17.33 -12.68
CA GLN A 27 0.69 -17.02 -11.36
C GLN A 27 1.01 -18.27 -10.56
N ALA A 28 0.19 -19.32 -10.63
CA ALA A 28 0.43 -20.61 -9.98
C ALA A 28 1.58 -21.39 -10.64
N ILE A 29 1.66 -21.40 -11.96
CA ILE A 29 2.77 -22.00 -12.71
C ILE A 29 4.06 -21.26 -12.37
N LEU A 30 4.07 -19.93 -12.42
CA LEU A 30 5.21 -19.11 -12.02
C LEU A 30 5.52 -19.29 -10.52
N PHE A 31 4.51 -19.52 -9.68
CA PHE A 31 4.68 -19.82 -8.26
C PHE A 31 5.46 -21.11 -8.04
N VAL A 32 5.11 -22.15 -8.79
CA VAL A 32 5.73 -23.49 -8.69
C VAL A 32 7.09 -23.52 -9.37
N THR A 33 7.23 -22.87 -10.53
CA THR A 33 8.41 -22.99 -11.41
C THR A 33 9.48 -21.93 -11.14
N ILE A 34 9.10 -20.72 -10.72
CA ILE A 34 10.02 -19.63 -10.42
C ILE A 34 9.99 -19.41 -8.91
N ARG A 35 10.70 -20.26 -8.16
CA ARG A 35 11.02 -19.93 -6.76
C ARG A 35 11.78 -18.60 -6.77
N PRO A 36 11.27 -17.51 -6.17
CA PRO A 36 11.99 -16.26 -6.16
C PRO A 36 13.28 -16.44 -5.36
N PHE A 37 14.40 -16.10 -5.98
CA PHE A 37 15.64 -15.77 -5.28
C PHE A 37 15.40 -14.46 -4.52
N SER A 38 15.00 -14.55 -3.25
CA SER A 38 14.90 -13.37 -2.38
C SER A 38 15.19 -13.71 -0.92
N LYS A 39 15.75 -12.71 -0.25
CA LYS A 39 16.46 -12.76 1.02
C LYS A 39 15.51 -12.40 2.16
N LYS A 40 15.27 -13.36 3.06
CA LYS A 40 14.76 -13.23 4.45
C LYS A 40 13.47 -12.41 4.67
N HIS A 41 12.61 -12.86 5.60
CA HIS A 41 11.44 -12.08 6.02
C HIS A 41 11.86 -10.71 6.58
N ALA A 42 11.01 -9.70 6.43
CA ALA A 42 11.25 -8.39 7.04
C ALA A 42 9.97 -7.71 7.51
N LEU A 43 10.08 -6.99 8.62
CA LEU A 43 9.11 -5.99 9.04
C LEU A 43 9.58 -4.63 8.50
N VAL A 44 8.69 -3.83 7.93
CA VAL A 44 9.01 -2.51 7.38
C VAL A 44 8.18 -1.46 8.12
N ILE A 45 8.83 -0.47 8.71
CA ILE A 45 8.16 0.68 9.32
C ILE A 45 8.46 1.94 8.51
N SER A 46 7.43 2.77 8.29
CA SER A 46 7.58 4.01 7.53
C SER A 46 6.75 5.14 8.11
N ASN A 47 7.19 6.38 7.86
CA ASN A 47 6.28 7.51 7.94
C ASN A 47 5.23 7.42 6.82
N HIS A 48 4.03 7.97 7.05
CA HIS A 48 2.86 7.84 6.17
C HIS A 48 2.38 9.21 5.69
N ARG A 49 2.83 9.69 4.53
CA ARG A 49 2.57 11.06 4.06
C ARG A 49 1.91 11.16 2.70
N SER A 50 2.08 10.19 1.82
CA SER A 50 1.55 10.23 0.47
C SER A 50 0.26 9.39 0.33
N ASP A 51 -0.57 9.78 -0.64
CA ASP A 51 -1.70 8.98 -1.12
C ASP A 51 -1.25 7.60 -1.65
N ILE A 52 0.03 7.48 -2.04
CA ILE A 52 0.58 6.31 -2.71
C ILE A 52 1.74 5.64 -1.96
N ASP A 53 1.89 5.85 -0.65
CA ASP A 53 3.01 5.26 0.12
C ASP A 53 3.09 3.73 -0.03
N TRP A 54 1.96 3.07 -0.22
CA TRP A 54 1.89 1.63 -0.48
C TRP A 54 2.54 1.22 -1.81
N LEU A 55 2.46 2.06 -2.86
CA LEU A 55 3.16 1.82 -4.12
C LEU A 55 4.67 1.99 -3.97
N ILE A 56 5.11 2.95 -3.14
CA ILE A 56 6.53 3.12 -2.80
C ILE A 56 7.03 1.85 -2.11
N GLY A 57 6.27 1.32 -1.15
CA GLY A 57 6.54 0.03 -0.51
C GLY A 57 6.66 -1.13 -1.51
N TRP A 58 5.78 -1.20 -2.51
CA TRP A 58 5.85 -2.21 -3.58
C TRP A 58 7.10 -2.05 -4.45
N ILE A 59 7.51 -0.83 -4.79
CA ILE A 59 8.76 -0.59 -5.54
C ILE A 59 9.96 -1.11 -4.74
N LEU A 60 10.03 -0.83 -3.44
CA LEU A 60 11.10 -1.31 -2.56
C LEU A 60 11.08 -2.85 -2.42
N ALA A 61 9.89 -3.43 -2.24
CA ALA A 61 9.71 -4.88 -2.18
C ALA A 61 10.14 -5.56 -3.49
N GLN A 62 9.84 -4.96 -4.64
CA GLN A 62 10.30 -5.44 -5.94
C GLN A 62 11.82 -5.49 -6.02
N ARG A 63 12.53 -4.46 -5.53
CA ARG A 63 14.00 -4.45 -5.52
C ARG A 63 14.60 -5.47 -4.59
N SER A 64 13.84 -5.89 -3.60
CA SER A 64 14.24 -6.92 -2.66
C SER A 64 13.78 -8.31 -3.07
N GLY A 65 13.07 -8.45 -4.21
CA GLY A 65 12.53 -9.72 -4.70
C GLY A 65 11.32 -10.23 -3.92
N CYS A 66 10.67 -9.39 -3.12
CA CYS A 66 9.51 -9.70 -2.27
C CYS A 66 8.19 -9.08 -2.77
N LEU A 67 8.10 -8.59 -4.01
CA LEU A 67 6.87 -7.93 -4.50
C LEU A 67 5.63 -8.84 -4.40
N GLY A 68 5.76 -10.11 -4.76
CA GLY A 68 4.66 -11.09 -4.70
C GLY A 68 4.22 -11.49 -3.29
N SER A 69 4.93 -11.01 -2.26
CA SER A 69 4.71 -11.25 -0.84
C SER A 69 4.90 -9.96 -0.03
N ALA A 70 4.63 -8.82 -0.67
CA ALA A 70 4.55 -7.52 -0.02
C ALA A 70 3.20 -7.46 0.69
N LEU A 71 3.22 -7.52 2.01
CA LEU A 71 2.05 -7.49 2.88
C LEU A 71 1.98 -6.15 3.60
N ALA A 72 0.80 -5.76 4.07
CA ALA A 72 0.66 -4.60 4.94
C ALA A 72 -0.46 -4.80 5.95
N MET A 73 -0.37 -4.09 7.08
CA MET A 73 -1.53 -3.88 7.94
C MET A 73 -2.38 -2.73 7.39
N MET A 74 -3.66 -3.00 7.18
CA MET A 74 -4.58 -2.10 6.50
C MET A 74 -5.86 -1.87 7.29
N LYS A 75 -6.53 -0.77 6.99
CA LYS A 75 -7.87 -0.50 7.50
C LYS A 75 -8.86 -1.53 6.94
N LYS A 76 -9.66 -2.16 7.80
CA LYS A 76 -10.67 -3.18 7.45
C LYS A 76 -11.63 -2.75 6.35
N SER A 77 -12.02 -1.47 6.30
CA SER A 77 -12.90 -0.98 5.22
C SER A 77 -12.24 -1.01 3.84
N SER A 78 -10.90 -1.00 3.76
CA SER A 78 -10.17 -1.05 2.48
C SER A 78 -10.37 -2.38 1.75
N LYS A 79 -10.70 -3.46 2.47
CA LYS A 79 -10.96 -4.78 1.88
C LYS A 79 -12.16 -4.79 0.94
N PHE A 80 -13.06 -3.82 1.08
CA PHE A 80 -14.28 -3.72 0.25
C PHE A 80 -14.06 -2.91 -1.04
N LEU A 81 -12.86 -2.38 -1.28
CA LEU A 81 -12.54 -1.79 -2.57
C LEU A 81 -12.50 -2.91 -3.63
N PRO A 82 -13.31 -2.82 -4.70
CA PRO A 82 -13.30 -3.81 -5.76
C PRO A 82 -11.90 -3.94 -6.36
N VAL A 83 -11.59 -5.16 -6.84
CA VAL A 83 -10.29 -5.53 -7.39
C VAL A 83 -9.17 -5.44 -6.35
N ILE A 84 -8.68 -4.24 -6.02
CA ILE A 84 -7.48 -4.04 -5.21
C ILE A 84 -7.65 -4.51 -3.75
N GLY A 85 -8.78 -4.20 -3.11
CA GLY A 85 -9.06 -4.59 -1.73
C GLY A 85 -9.24 -6.09 -1.61
N TRP A 86 -9.88 -6.71 -2.61
CA TRP A 86 -10.02 -8.16 -2.71
C TRP A 86 -8.69 -8.84 -3.00
N SER A 87 -7.87 -8.33 -3.92
CA SER A 87 -6.53 -8.85 -4.19
C SER A 87 -5.66 -8.83 -2.95
N MET A 88 -5.69 -7.74 -2.16
CA MET A 88 -4.96 -7.65 -0.89
C MET A 88 -5.50 -8.64 0.14
N TRP A 89 -6.82 -8.87 0.18
CA TRP A 89 -7.43 -9.90 1.03
C TRP A 89 -7.02 -11.31 0.66
N PHE A 90 -7.02 -11.66 -0.63
CA PHE A 90 -6.50 -12.94 -1.12
C PHE A 90 -5.00 -13.09 -0.93
N ALA A 91 -4.25 -11.98 -0.89
CA ALA A 91 -2.81 -11.96 -0.60
C ALA A 91 -2.48 -11.99 0.90
N GLU A 92 -3.43 -12.30 1.79
CA GLU A 92 -3.21 -12.45 3.24
C GLU A 92 -2.77 -11.13 3.94
N TYR A 93 -3.20 -9.97 3.43
CA TYR A 93 -3.02 -8.70 4.16
C TYR A 93 -3.80 -8.70 5.47
N LEU A 94 -3.26 -8.01 6.48
CA LEU A 94 -3.87 -7.93 7.81
C LEU A 94 -4.81 -6.73 7.91
N PHE A 95 -6.13 -7.00 7.98
CA PHE A 95 -7.16 -5.96 8.02
C PHE A 95 -7.68 -5.68 9.44
N LEU A 96 -7.56 -4.43 9.89
CA LEU A 96 -7.85 -3.99 11.27
C LEU A 96 -8.90 -2.85 11.31
N GLU A 97 -9.75 -2.82 12.33
CA GLU A 97 -10.77 -1.80 12.58
C GLU A 97 -10.20 -0.46 13.08
N ARG A 98 -8.92 -0.43 13.44
CA ARG A 98 -8.23 0.70 14.09
C ARG A 98 -8.74 0.93 15.52
N SER A 99 -9.10 -0.16 16.20
CA SER A 99 -9.48 -0.19 17.62
C SER A 99 -8.83 -1.40 18.29
N TRP A 100 -7.93 -1.14 19.23
CA TRP A 100 -7.19 -2.20 19.92
C TRP A 100 -8.11 -3.26 20.53
N ALA A 101 -9.19 -2.83 21.19
CA ALA A 101 -10.16 -3.72 21.84
C ALA A 101 -10.79 -4.74 20.88
N LYS A 102 -10.89 -4.42 19.59
CA LYS A 102 -11.43 -5.33 18.55
C LYS A 102 -10.35 -6.08 17.79
N ASP A 103 -9.19 -5.44 17.63
CA ASP A 103 -8.16 -5.85 16.70
C ASP A 103 -7.11 -6.77 17.32
N GLU A 104 -6.93 -6.75 18.65
CA GLU A 104 -5.84 -7.47 19.32
C GLU A 104 -5.78 -8.95 18.92
N LYS A 105 -6.91 -9.67 19.02
CA LYS A 105 -6.96 -11.10 18.66
C LYS A 105 -6.66 -11.32 17.17
N THR A 106 -7.26 -10.53 16.30
CA THR A 106 -7.08 -10.62 14.84
C THR A 106 -5.64 -10.35 14.44
N LEU A 107 -5.03 -9.33 15.06
CA LEU A 107 -3.64 -8.95 14.85
C LEU A 107 -2.70 -10.07 15.29
N LYS A 108 -2.83 -10.55 16.52
CA LYS A 108 -1.96 -11.60 17.08
C LYS A 108 -2.04 -12.87 16.24
N TRP A 109 -3.25 -13.32 15.91
CA TRP A 109 -3.46 -14.48 15.05
C TRP A 109 -2.87 -14.30 13.65
N GLY A 110 -3.10 -13.14 13.03
CA GLY A 110 -2.60 -12.85 11.69
C GLY A 110 -1.07 -12.81 11.63
N LEU A 111 -0.43 -12.23 12.64
CA LEU A 111 1.03 -12.22 12.78
C LEU A 111 1.61 -13.63 12.99
N GLN A 112 0.96 -14.46 13.82
CA GLN A 112 1.39 -15.84 14.07
C GLN A 112 1.34 -16.68 12.79
N ARG A 113 0.29 -16.52 11.97
CA ARG A 113 0.17 -17.22 10.68
C ARG A 113 1.29 -16.93 9.69
N LEU A 114 1.99 -15.80 9.84
CA LEU A 114 3.13 -15.48 8.98
C LEU A 114 4.36 -16.34 9.25
N LYS A 115 4.41 -17.08 10.37
CA LYS A 115 5.50 -18.00 10.69
C LYS A 115 5.67 -19.08 9.62
N ASP A 116 4.56 -19.60 9.12
CA ASP A 116 4.53 -20.66 8.11
C ASP A 116 4.27 -20.11 6.69
N PHE A 117 4.51 -18.81 6.47
CA PHE A 117 4.28 -18.20 5.16
C PHE A 117 5.27 -18.79 4.14
N PRO A 118 4.81 -19.28 2.97
CA PRO A 118 5.59 -20.19 2.11
C PRO A 118 6.79 -19.54 1.40
N ARG A 119 7.01 -18.23 1.61
CA ARG A 119 8.04 -17.43 0.94
C ARG A 119 8.54 -16.29 1.84
N PRO A 120 9.72 -15.72 1.59
CA PRO A 120 10.11 -14.45 2.19
C PRO A 120 9.03 -13.41 1.95
N PHE A 121 8.64 -12.65 2.97
CA PHE A 121 7.63 -11.59 2.88
C PHE A 121 8.15 -10.31 3.49
N TRP A 122 7.59 -9.18 3.04
CA TRP A 122 7.82 -7.87 3.63
C TRP A 122 6.50 -7.35 4.19
N LEU A 123 6.38 -7.25 5.52
CA LEU A 123 5.19 -6.74 6.17
C LEU A 123 5.36 -5.24 6.48
N ALA A 124 4.61 -4.40 5.80
CA ALA A 124 4.63 -2.95 6.01
C ALA A 124 3.70 -2.51 7.15
N LEU A 125 4.20 -1.60 7.98
CA LEU A 125 3.54 -1.06 9.15
C LEU A 125 3.71 0.46 9.24
N PHE A 126 2.62 1.19 8.97
CA PHE A 126 2.56 2.62 9.19
C PHE A 126 2.12 2.90 10.63
N VAL A 127 3.09 2.96 11.55
CA VAL A 127 2.83 3.04 13.00
C VAL A 127 2.17 4.35 13.43
N GLU A 128 2.20 5.40 12.62
CA GLU A 128 1.38 6.61 12.81
C GLU A 128 -0.14 6.31 12.82
N GLY A 129 -0.55 5.19 12.20
CA GLY A 129 -1.93 4.71 12.15
C GLY A 129 -2.85 5.49 11.22
N THR A 130 -2.35 6.54 10.58
CA THR A 130 -3.06 7.36 9.59
C THR A 130 -2.08 8.18 8.77
N ARG A 131 -2.53 8.64 7.59
CA ARG A 131 -1.76 9.55 6.74
C ARG A 131 -1.60 10.91 7.41
N PHE A 132 -0.42 11.49 7.29
CA PHE A 132 -0.10 12.86 7.67
C PHE A 132 -1.01 13.86 6.94
N THR A 133 -1.48 14.86 7.68
CA THR A 133 -2.19 16.04 7.15
C THR A 133 -1.95 17.19 8.14
N PRO A 134 -1.93 18.46 7.71
CA PRO A 134 -1.71 19.60 8.62
C PRO A 134 -2.62 19.60 9.85
N ALA A 135 -3.92 19.33 9.68
CA ALA A 135 -4.87 19.25 10.80
C ALA A 135 -4.56 18.13 11.82
N LYS A 136 -3.94 17.03 11.38
CA LYS A 136 -3.52 15.94 12.29
C LYS A 136 -2.19 16.24 12.95
N LEU A 137 -1.33 17.00 12.28
CA LEU A 137 -0.08 17.47 12.88
C LEU A 137 -0.38 18.39 14.07
N LEU A 138 -1.28 19.37 13.88
CA LEU A 138 -1.73 20.25 14.97
C LEU A 138 -2.26 19.45 16.18
N ALA A 139 -3.21 18.54 15.93
CA ALA A 139 -3.72 17.65 16.97
C ALA A 139 -2.64 16.77 17.63
N ALA A 140 -1.61 16.38 16.89
CA ALA A 140 -0.47 15.64 17.45
C ALA A 140 0.43 16.54 18.31
N GLN A 141 0.63 17.81 17.93
CA GLN A 141 1.41 18.80 18.70
C GLN A 141 0.70 19.17 20.01
N GLU A 142 -0.62 19.38 19.98
CA GLU A 142 -1.44 19.59 21.18
C GLU A 142 -1.33 18.41 22.15
N TYR A 143 -1.48 17.18 21.63
CA TYR A 143 -1.30 15.97 22.43
C TYR A 143 0.13 15.88 22.99
N ALA A 144 1.16 16.18 22.20
CA ALA A 144 2.54 16.19 22.65
C ALA A 144 2.74 17.14 23.84
N ALA A 145 2.25 18.37 23.72
CA ALA A 145 2.34 19.39 24.77
C ALA A 145 1.63 18.92 26.06
N SER A 146 0.43 18.34 25.94
CA SER A 146 -0.33 17.83 27.10
C SER A 146 0.30 16.62 27.81
N GLN A 147 1.25 15.94 27.16
CA GLN A 147 1.90 14.73 27.67
C GLN A 147 3.40 14.93 27.94
N GLY A 148 3.91 16.17 27.80
CA GLY A 148 5.35 16.45 27.93
C GLY A 148 6.23 15.75 26.90
N LEU A 149 5.69 15.42 25.72
CA LEU A 149 6.42 14.80 24.63
C LEU A 149 6.98 15.86 23.68
N PRO A 150 8.08 15.57 22.95
CA PRO A 150 8.55 16.44 21.87
C PRO A 150 7.45 16.67 20.83
N ALA A 151 7.15 17.94 20.53
CA ALA A 151 6.17 18.31 19.53
C ALA A 151 6.70 17.98 18.12
N PRO A 152 6.05 17.08 17.35
CA PRO A 152 6.53 16.71 16.03
C PRO A 152 6.29 17.83 15.02
N ARG A 153 7.10 17.86 13.95
CA ARG A 153 6.99 18.86 12.88
C ARG A 153 6.65 18.27 11.51
N ASN A 154 7.11 17.05 11.24
CA ASN A 154 7.11 16.41 9.92
C ASN A 154 6.48 15.00 9.92
N VAL A 155 6.22 14.43 11.10
CA VAL A 155 5.56 13.13 11.32
C VAL A 155 4.40 13.26 12.32
N LEU A 156 3.61 12.21 12.47
CA LEU A 156 2.68 12.05 13.59
C LEU A 156 3.28 11.15 14.68
N ILE A 157 2.71 11.22 15.88
CA ILE A 157 3.15 10.40 17.02
C ILE A 157 2.74 8.94 16.78
N PRO A 158 3.68 7.98 16.89
CA PRO A 158 3.39 6.58 16.61
C PRO A 158 2.46 5.93 17.64
N ARG A 159 1.54 5.11 17.15
CA ARG A 159 0.68 4.21 17.92
C ARG A 159 1.34 2.83 18.00
N THR A 160 2.03 2.57 19.09
CA THR A 160 3.04 1.50 19.16
C THR A 160 2.48 0.10 19.39
N LYS A 161 1.26 -0.08 19.91
CA LYS A 161 0.71 -1.41 20.26
C LYS A 161 0.81 -2.46 19.15
N GLY A 162 0.52 -2.05 17.91
CA GLY A 162 0.61 -2.94 16.74
C GLY A 162 2.05 -3.34 16.41
N PHE A 163 2.99 -2.41 16.55
CA PHE A 163 4.42 -2.65 16.34
C PHE A 163 5.01 -3.54 17.44
N VAL A 164 4.67 -3.26 18.71
CA VAL A 164 5.08 -4.09 19.85
C VAL A 164 4.63 -5.54 19.66
N SER A 165 3.37 -5.75 19.27
CA SER A 165 2.85 -7.10 18.98
C SER A 165 3.58 -7.77 17.82
N ALA A 166 3.87 -7.01 16.75
CA ALA A 166 4.63 -7.51 15.61
C ALA A 166 6.04 -7.97 16.04
N VAL A 167 6.78 -7.15 16.78
CA VAL A 167 8.11 -7.51 17.29
C VAL A 167 8.04 -8.72 18.21
N SER A 168 7.14 -8.71 19.20
CA SER A 168 6.99 -9.79 20.17
C SER A 168 6.72 -11.15 19.50
N ILE A 169 5.81 -11.19 18.53
CA ILE A 169 5.42 -12.44 17.84
C ILE A 169 6.43 -12.85 16.77
N MET A 170 6.96 -11.89 16.01
CA MET A 170 7.74 -12.17 14.81
C MET A 170 9.24 -12.34 15.08
N ARG A 171 9.71 -12.03 16.30
CA ARG A 171 11.15 -11.98 16.63
C ARG A 171 11.94 -13.24 16.25
N ASP A 172 11.30 -14.41 16.32
CA ASP A 172 11.96 -15.71 16.14
C ASP A 172 12.14 -16.09 14.66
N PHE A 173 11.34 -15.51 13.75
CA PHE A 173 11.36 -15.89 12.33
C PHE A 173 11.55 -14.71 11.36
N VAL A 174 11.47 -13.48 11.85
CA VAL A 174 11.73 -12.27 11.05
C VAL A 174 13.05 -11.61 11.48
N PRO A 175 14.13 -11.74 10.70
CA PRO A 175 15.47 -11.35 11.13
C PRO A 175 15.78 -9.85 11.05
N ALA A 176 14.90 -9.03 10.47
CA ALA A 176 15.18 -7.62 10.25
C ALA A 176 13.94 -6.73 10.33
N ILE A 177 14.16 -5.52 10.85
CA ILE A 177 13.24 -4.39 10.72
C ILE A 177 13.88 -3.36 9.79
N TYR A 178 13.19 -2.98 8.73
CA TYR A 178 13.61 -1.86 7.88
C TYR A 178 12.86 -0.60 8.28
N ASP A 179 13.64 0.39 8.67
CA ASP A 179 13.23 1.74 8.99
C ASP A 179 13.30 2.62 7.74
N THR A 180 12.15 2.95 7.13
CA THR A 180 12.09 3.75 5.90
C THR A 180 11.54 5.14 6.15
N THR A 181 12.22 6.17 5.66
CA THR A 181 11.75 7.56 5.70
C THR A 181 11.53 8.06 4.29
N VAL A 182 10.30 8.45 4.00
CA VAL A 182 9.84 8.89 2.67
C VAL A 182 9.58 10.39 2.68
N ILE A 183 10.14 11.08 1.69
CA ILE A 183 9.89 12.50 1.44
C ILE A 183 9.77 12.81 -0.04
N VAL A 184 8.82 13.68 -0.36
CA VAL A 184 8.73 14.33 -1.66
C VAL A 184 9.46 15.66 -1.51
N PRO A 185 10.49 15.94 -2.33
CA PRO A 185 11.19 17.23 -2.31
C PRO A 185 10.22 18.40 -2.50
N LYS A 186 10.53 19.57 -1.91
CA LYS A 186 9.64 20.75 -1.94
C LYS A 186 9.27 21.17 -3.37
N ASP A 187 10.22 21.12 -4.28
CA ASP A 187 10.05 21.53 -5.68
C ASP A 187 9.45 20.42 -6.55
N SER A 188 9.11 19.28 -5.95
CA SER A 188 8.53 18.14 -6.64
C SER A 188 7.04 18.03 -6.35
N PRO A 189 6.22 17.78 -7.39
CA PRO A 189 4.80 17.63 -7.21
C PRO A 189 4.48 16.34 -6.44
N GLN A 190 3.58 16.46 -5.46
CA GLN A 190 3.10 15.33 -4.67
C GLN A 190 2.58 14.21 -5.57
N PRO A 191 3.02 12.96 -5.38
CA PRO A 191 2.57 11.86 -6.20
C PRO A 191 1.15 11.48 -5.76
N THR A 192 0.22 11.55 -6.71
CA THR A 192 -1.17 11.12 -6.52
C THR A 192 -1.51 10.06 -7.56
N MET A 193 -2.53 9.25 -7.26
CA MET A 193 -3.00 8.24 -8.20
C MET A 193 -3.39 8.85 -9.56
N LEU A 194 -4.02 10.03 -9.55
CA LEU A 194 -4.41 10.73 -10.77
C LEU A 194 -3.21 11.17 -11.62
N ARG A 195 -2.13 11.66 -10.99
CA ARG A 195 -0.90 12.04 -11.70
C ARG A 195 -0.24 10.83 -12.35
N ILE A 196 -0.17 9.70 -11.64
CA ILE A 196 0.35 8.44 -12.19
C ILE A 196 -0.46 8.00 -13.41
N LEU A 197 -1.79 8.00 -13.32
CA LEU A 197 -2.66 7.61 -14.43
C LEU A 197 -2.54 8.56 -15.64
N LYS A 198 -2.15 9.81 -15.42
CA LYS A 198 -1.84 10.79 -16.48
C LYS A 198 -0.39 10.68 -17.01
N GLY A 199 0.40 9.72 -16.53
CA GLY A 199 1.81 9.57 -16.91
C GLY A 199 2.72 10.70 -16.41
N GLN A 200 2.27 11.47 -15.42
CA GLN A 200 3.04 12.61 -14.91
C GLN A 200 4.11 12.14 -13.91
N PRO A 201 5.37 12.57 -14.08
CA PRO A 201 6.44 12.16 -13.18
C PRO A 201 6.32 12.83 -11.80
N SER A 202 6.87 12.15 -10.80
CA SER A 202 7.11 12.65 -9.44
C SER A 202 8.43 12.08 -8.93
N VAL A 203 9.13 12.87 -8.11
CA VAL A 203 10.38 12.46 -7.45
C VAL A 203 10.09 12.21 -5.98
N ILE A 204 10.69 11.14 -5.44
CA ILE A 204 10.56 10.74 -4.06
C ILE A 204 11.94 10.32 -3.58
N HIS A 205 12.37 10.87 -2.44
CA HIS A 205 13.57 10.42 -1.75
C HIS A 205 13.17 9.46 -0.63
N VAL A 206 13.87 8.32 -0.57
CA VAL A 206 13.65 7.28 0.43
C VAL A 206 14.97 6.99 1.10
N ARG A 207 15.02 7.18 2.42
CA ARG A 207 16.12 6.71 3.26
C ARG A 207 15.69 5.42 3.93
N MET A 208 16.51 4.39 3.86
CA MET A 208 16.20 3.07 4.42
C MET A 208 17.34 2.60 5.29
N LYS A 209 17.07 2.30 6.56
CA LYS A 209 18.03 1.75 7.52
C LYS A 209 17.57 0.37 7.97
N ARG A 210 18.50 -0.59 8.04
CA ARG A 210 18.23 -1.93 8.56
C ARG A 210 18.57 -1.99 10.04
N HIS A 211 17.68 -2.58 10.83
CA HIS A 211 17.89 -2.96 12.21
C HIS A 211 17.79 -4.48 12.33
N ALA A 212 18.69 -5.12 13.07
CA ALA A 212 18.59 -6.54 13.32
C ALA A 212 17.48 -6.80 14.34
N MET A 213 16.60 -7.78 14.08
CA MET A 213 15.54 -8.12 15.05
C MET A 213 16.11 -8.61 16.38
N SER A 214 17.29 -9.22 16.34
CA SER A 214 18.03 -9.68 17.53
C SER A 214 18.44 -8.54 18.47
N GLU A 215 18.59 -7.31 17.97
CA GLU A 215 18.95 -6.12 18.74
C GLU A 215 17.74 -5.43 19.38
N MET A 216 16.51 -5.89 19.07
CA MET A 216 15.31 -5.30 19.65
C MET A 216 15.23 -5.59 21.15
N PRO A 217 14.79 -4.60 21.96
CA PRO A 217 14.56 -4.79 23.38
C PRO A 217 13.64 -5.98 23.69
N LYS A 218 13.76 -6.52 24.90
CA LYS A 218 12.97 -7.68 25.35
C LYS A 218 11.61 -7.29 25.91
N SER A 219 11.51 -6.14 26.58
CA SER A 219 10.25 -5.65 27.18
C SER A 219 9.39 -4.93 26.14
N ASP A 220 8.07 -5.01 26.32
CA ASP A 220 7.11 -4.35 25.43
C ASP A 220 7.21 -2.81 25.57
N GLU A 221 7.51 -2.32 26.77
CA GLU A 221 7.73 -0.91 27.09
C GLU A 221 8.94 -0.35 26.34
N ASP A 222 10.06 -1.07 26.33
CA ASP A 222 11.27 -0.63 25.64
C ASP A 222 11.12 -0.70 24.12
N VAL A 223 10.41 -1.70 23.59
CA VAL A 223 10.07 -1.76 22.15
C VAL A 223 9.17 -0.58 21.76
N SER A 224 8.21 -0.23 22.61
CA SER A 224 7.35 0.94 22.45
C SER A 224 8.17 2.24 22.46
N LYS A 225 9.10 2.37 23.40
CA LYS A 225 10.03 3.50 23.48
C LYS A 225 10.92 3.60 22.24
N TRP A 226 11.53 2.49 21.82
CA TRP A 226 12.34 2.42 20.60
C TRP A 226 11.58 2.93 19.37
N CYS A 227 10.31 2.52 19.22
CA CYS A 227 9.46 2.97 18.11
C CYS A 227 9.22 4.48 18.15
N LYS A 228 8.98 5.06 19.33
CA LYS A 228 8.84 6.51 19.51
C LYS A 228 10.15 7.24 19.19
N ASP A 229 11.27 6.75 19.69
CA ASP A 229 12.60 7.35 19.48
C ASP A 229 12.98 7.35 18.00
N ILE A 230 12.67 6.28 17.26
CA ILE A 230 12.83 6.23 15.80
C ILE A 230 12.02 7.33 15.12
N PHE A 231 10.78 7.59 15.55
CA PHE A 231 9.96 8.65 14.96
C PHE A 231 10.42 10.06 15.30
N VAL A 232 11.02 10.28 16.48
CA VAL A 232 11.72 11.53 16.81
C VAL A 232 12.92 11.72 15.88
N ALA A 233 13.73 10.67 15.68
CA ALA A 233 14.87 10.72 14.76
C ALA A 233 14.43 10.94 13.30
N LYS A 234 13.31 10.34 12.87
CA LYS A 234 12.71 10.60 11.56
C LYS A 234 12.28 12.05 11.39
N ASP A 235 11.70 12.65 12.43
CA ASP A 235 11.25 14.04 12.40
C ASP A 235 12.41 14.99 12.14
N ALA A 236 13.52 14.80 12.88
CA ALA A 236 14.76 15.55 12.70
C ALA A 236 15.41 15.30 11.32
N LEU A 237 15.37 14.05 10.85
CA LEU A 237 15.88 13.68 9.51
C LEU A 237 15.08 14.38 8.39
N LEU A 238 13.77 14.51 8.56
CA LEU A 238 12.90 15.21 7.61
C LEU A 238 13.14 16.73 7.66
N ASP A 239 13.32 17.33 8.84
CA ASP A 239 13.71 18.74 8.96
C ASP A 239 15.02 19.02 8.22
N LYS A 240 16.01 18.14 8.40
CA LYS A 240 17.30 18.24 7.71
C LYS A 240 17.14 18.14 6.19
N HIS A 241 16.37 17.15 5.71
CA HIS A 241 16.07 17.00 4.29
C HIS A 241 15.36 18.22 3.71
N LEU A 242 14.41 18.81 4.44
CA LEU A 242 13.70 20.02 4.03
C LEU A 242 14.60 21.26 3.97
N ALA A 243 15.72 21.27 4.69
CA ALA A 243 16.70 22.35 4.69
C ALA A 243 17.79 22.17 3.63
N THR A 244 18.31 20.95 3.43
CA THR A 244 19.48 20.68 2.57
C THR A 244 19.14 20.00 1.24
N GLY A 245 17.92 19.46 1.09
CA GLY A 245 17.49 18.68 -0.07
C GLY A 245 17.97 17.23 -0.06
N THR A 246 18.76 16.79 0.93
CA THR A 246 19.33 15.44 1.02
C THR A 246 19.29 14.90 2.46
N PHE A 247 19.57 13.62 2.63
CA PHE A 247 19.70 13.00 3.96
C PHE A 247 21.16 12.95 4.44
N ASP A 248 22.02 13.84 3.92
CA ASP A 248 23.51 13.81 4.02
C ASP A 248 24.16 12.54 3.48
N GLU A 249 23.37 11.76 2.75
CA GLU A 249 23.79 10.59 2.03
C GLU A 249 23.64 10.89 0.54
N GLU A 250 24.53 10.31 -0.26
CA GLU A 250 24.45 10.41 -1.72
C GLU A 250 23.12 9.84 -2.21
N ILE A 251 22.37 10.63 -2.99
CA ILE A 251 21.10 10.17 -3.56
C ILE A 251 21.39 9.20 -4.70
N ARG A 252 21.15 7.92 -4.45
CA ARG A 252 21.33 6.87 -5.46
C ARG A 252 20.04 6.68 -6.26
N PRO A 253 20.07 6.89 -7.59
CA PRO A 253 18.91 6.61 -8.41
C PRO A 253 18.66 5.10 -8.39
N ILE A 254 17.43 4.71 -8.04
CA ILE A 254 17.05 3.30 -8.02
C ILE A 254 17.01 2.69 -9.44
N GLY A 255 17.03 3.51 -10.50
CA GLY A 255 16.92 3.08 -11.90
C GLY A 255 15.53 2.57 -12.27
N ARG A 256 15.27 2.24 -13.54
CA ARG A 256 14.01 1.63 -13.98
C ARG A 256 14.28 0.22 -14.53
N PRO A 257 13.66 -0.84 -13.97
CA PRO A 257 13.93 -2.20 -14.42
C PRO A 257 13.31 -2.45 -15.81
N VAL A 258 14.15 -2.77 -16.80
CA VAL A 258 13.71 -3.12 -18.17
C VAL A 258 12.73 -4.29 -18.16
N LYS A 259 12.92 -5.26 -17.26
CA LYS A 259 12.00 -6.40 -17.08
C LYS A 259 10.56 -5.96 -16.82
N SER A 260 10.34 -4.94 -15.99
CA SER A 260 8.98 -4.43 -15.73
C SER A 260 8.38 -3.78 -16.96
N LEU A 261 9.17 -3.04 -17.74
CA LEU A 261 8.71 -2.46 -19.00
C LEU A 261 8.28 -3.55 -19.97
N LEU A 262 9.10 -4.58 -20.17
CA LEU A 262 8.79 -5.71 -21.06
C LEU A 262 7.54 -6.45 -20.63
N VAL A 263 7.38 -6.73 -19.33
CA VAL A 263 6.18 -7.39 -18.79
C VAL A 263 4.94 -6.52 -19.02
N THR A 264 5.01 -5.21 -18.74
CA THR A 264 3.88 -4.29 -18.97
C THR A 264 3.52 -4.22 -20.46
N LEU A 265 4.50 -4.11 -21.35
CA LEU A 265 4.26 -4.08 -22.80
C LEU A 265 3.65 -5.39 -23.29
N PHE A 266 4.17 -6.53 -22.86
CA PHE A 266 3.64 -7.85 -23.20
C PHE A 266 2.17 -7.98 -22.78
N TRP A 267 1.84 -7.66 -21.53
CA TRP A 267 0.46 -7.73 -21.04
C TRP A 267 -0.46 -6.71 -21.73
N ALA A 268 0.02 -5.49 -22.01
CA ALA A 268 -0.74 -4.50 -22.76
C ALA A 268 -1.08 -5.00 -24.17
N CYS A 269 -0.10 -5.56 -24.89
CA CYS A 269 -0.31 -6.16 -26.20
C CYS A 269 -1.27 -7.35 -26.15
N LEU A 270 -1.09 -8.27 -25.18
CA LEU A 270 -1.93 -9.45 -25.03
C LEU A 270 -3.40 -9.08 -24.71
N LEU A 271 -3.61 -8.16 -23.77
CA LEU A 271 -4.95 -7.70 -23.40
C LEU A 271 -5.61 -6.91 -24.54
N LEU A 272 -4.86 -6.07 -25.25
CA LEU A 272 -5.35 -5.35 -26.42
C LEU A 272 -5.75 -6.33 -27.53
N PHE A 273 -4.91 -7.32 -27.82
CA PHE A 273 -5.23 -8.37 -28.77
C PHE A 273 -6.50 -9.13 -28.36
N GLY A 274 -6.57 -9.59 -27.10
CA GLY A 274 -7.75 -10.27 -26.56
C GLY A 274 -9.02 -9.44 -26.66
N ALA A 275 -8.95 -8.14 -26.36
CA ALA A 275 -10.06 -7.21 -26.50
C ALA A 275 -10.50 -7.07 -27.97
N ILE A 276 -9.56 -6.91 -28.91
CA ILE A 276 -9.85 -6.83 -30.35
C ILE A 276 -10.55 -8.11 -30.82
N GLN A 277 -10.03 -9.29 -30.46
CA GLN A 277 -10.62 -10.57 -30.84
C GLN A 277 -12.02 -10.74 -30.23
N PHE A 278 -12.20 -10.35 -28.96
CA PHE A 278 -13.50 -10.38 -28.30
C PHE A 278 -14.54 -9.51 -29.02
N PHE A 279 -14.20 -8.28 -29.39
CA PHE A 279 -15.12 -7.39 -30.11
C PHE A 279 -15.43 -7.88 -31.53
N LYS A 280 -14.45 -8.48 -32.22
CA LYS A 280 -14.68 -9.12 -33.53
C LYS A 280 -15.57 -10.36 -33.43
N TRP A 281 -15.36 -11.21 -32.43
CA TRP A 281 -16.13 -12.44 -32.26
C TRP A 281 -17.57 -12.17 -31.86
N THR A 282 -17.78 -11.27 -30.90
CA THR A 282 -19.11 -10.94 -30.38
C THR A 282 -19.90 -10.00 -31.29
N GLN A 283 -19.22 -9.32 -32.22
CA GLN A 283 -19.82 -8.24 -33.02
C GLN A 283 -20.53 -7.20 -32.15
N LEU A 284 -20.11 -7.00 -30.89
CA LEU A 284 -20.82 -6.19 -29.91
C LEU A 284 -20.95 -4.73 -30.37
N LEU A 285 -19.94 -4.22 -31.09
CA LEU A 285 -19.95 -2.85 -31.62
C LEU A 285 -20.74 -2.70 -32.93
N SER A 286 -21.25 -3.78 -33.53
CA SER A 286 -22.04 -3.74 -34.77
C SER A 286 -23.49 -3.29 -34.56
N THR A 287 -23.99 -3.34 -33.31
CA THR A 287 -25.36 -2.95 -32.97
C THR A 287 -25.35 -1.79 -31.98
N TRP A 288 -26.34 -0.89 -32.07
CA TRP A 288 -26.47 0.21 -31.13
C TRP A 288 -26.62 -0.28 -29.67
N ARG A 289 -27.27 -1.44 -29.46
CA ARG A 289 -27.45 -2.03 -28.13
C ARG A 289 -26.12 -2.46 -27.53
N GLY A 290 -25.27 -3.11 -28.33
CA GLY A 290 -23.95 -3.54 -27.85
C GLY A 290 -22.98 -2.37 -27.69
N VAL A 291 -23.09 -1.31 -28.52
CA VAL A 291 -22.40 -0.04 -28.28
C VAL A 291 -22.84 0.59 -26.96
N ALA A 292 -24.15 0.70 -26.72
CA ALA A 292 -24.69 1.25 -25.47
C ALA A 292 -24.27 0.43 -24.24
N PHE A 293 -24.29 -0.90 -24.34
CA PHE A 293 -23.81 -1.80 -23.30
C PHE A 293 -22.32 -1.61 -23.01
N THR A 294 -21.49 -1.50 -24.05
CA THR A 294 -20.05 -1.25 -23.92
C THR A 294 -19.79 0.11 -23.26
N ALA A 295 -20.51 1.16 -23.68
CA ALA A 295 -20.43 2.48 -23.10
C ALA A 295 -20.83 2.49 -21.61
N ALA A 296 -21.91 1.79 -21.25
CA ALA A 296 -22.32 1.62 -19.86
C ALA A 296 -21.26 0.89 -19.02
N GLY A 297 -20.63 -0.16 -19.57
CA GLY A 297 -19.50 -0.84 -18.94
C GLY A 297 -18.30 0.08 -18.71
N MET A 298 -17.93 0.90 -19.70
CA MET A 298 -16.86 1.89 -19.57
C MET A 298 -17.19 2.97 -18.53
N ALA A 299 -18.44 3.43 -18.48
CA ALA A 299 -18.90 4.37 -17.47
C ALA A 299 -18.81 3.77 -16.06
N LEU A 300 -19.20 2.51 -15.89
CA LEU A 300 -19.07 1.78 -14.63
C LEU A 300 -17.61 1.67 -14.19
N VAL A 301 -16.70 1.25 -15.08
CA VAL A 301 -15.26 1.16 -14.80
C VAL A 301 -14.71 2.52 -14.39
N THR A 302 -15.09 3.60 -15.10
CA THR A 302 -14.69 4.97 -14.77
C THR A 302 -15.19 5.39 -13.39
N GLY A 303 -16.43 5.07 -13.06
CA GLY A 303 -17.01 5.32 -11.73
C GLY A 303 -16.26 4.58 -10.62
N VAL A 304 -15.95 3.29 -10.81
CA VAL A 304 -15.16 2.49 -9.87
C VAL A 304 -13.76 3.08 -9.69
N MET A 305 -13.08 3.44 -10.78
CA MET A 305 -11.77 4.09 -10.73
C MET A 305 -11.81 5.44 -10.02
N HIS A 306 -12.86 6.23 -10.24
CA HIS A 306 -13.05 7.48 -9.51
C HIS A 306 -13.17 7.24 -8.01
N VAL A 307 -14.03 6.30 -7.57
CA VAL A 307 -14.15 5.93 -6.15
C VAL A 307 -12.81 5.47 -5.57
N PHE A 308 -12.05 4.67 -6.31
CA PHE A 308 -10.72 4.23 -5.91
C PHE A 308 -9.76 5.42 -5.72
N ILE A 309 -9.68 6.34 -6.68
CA ILE A 309 -8.86 7.56 -6.56
C ILE A 309 -9.27 8.36 -5.31
N MET A 310 -10.57 8.54 -5.08
CA MET A 310 -11.05 9.28 -3.90
C MET A 310 -10.66 8.60 -2.58
N PHE A 311 -10.59 7.26 -2.56
CA PHE A 311 -10.14 6.51 -1.39
C PHE A 311 -8.65 6.70 -1.09
N THR A 312 -7.84 6.87 -2.15
CA THR A 312 -6.39 7.11 -2.01
C THR A 312 -6.06 8.47 -1.40
N GLN A 313 -6.98 9.45 -1.41
CA GLN A 313 -6.72 10.80 -0.90
C GLN A 313 -6.62 10.88 0.64
N ALA A 314 -5.52 11.44 1.16
CA ALA A 314 -5.28 11.63 2.58
C ALA A 314 -6.35 12.48 3.29
N GLU A 315 -6.74 13.58 2.66
CA GLU A 315 -7.68 14.57 3.20
C GLU A 315 -9.10 14.01 3.42
N ARG A 316 -9.51 13.04 2.62
CA ARG A 316 -10.83 12.40 2.72
C ARG A 316 -10.90 11.32 3.78
N SER A 317 -9.80 11.02 4.47
CA SER A 317 -9.81 10.05 5.56
C SER A 317 -10.71 10.51 6.73
N SER A 318 -11.45 9.58 7.34
CA SER A 318 -12.34 9.89 8.48
C SER A 318 -11.62 10.62 9.62
N SER A 319 -10.37 10.23 9.88
CA SER A 319 -9.50 10.88 10.86
C SER A 319 -9.10 12.32 10.46
N ALA A 320 -8.89 12.60 9.17
CA ALA A 320 -8.59 13.96 8.71
C ALA A 320 -9.82 14.86 8.81
N ARG A 321 -11.00 14.36 8.43
CA ARG A 321 -12.27 15.08 8.59
C ARG A 321 -12.56 15.39 10.06
N ALA A 322 -12.33 14.43 10.96
CA ALA A 322 -12.50 14.62 12.40
C ALA A 322 -11.52 15.66 12.95
N ALA A 323 -10.24 15.60 12.59
CA ALA A 323 -9.23 16.58 13.00
C ALA A 323 -9.58 17.99 12.52
N ARG A 324 -9.94 18.15 11.25
CA ARG A 324 -10.36 19.45 10.69
C ARG A 324 -11.60 20.03 11.39
N ASN A 325 -12.56 19.18 11.75
CA ASN A 325 -13.76 19.63 12.44
C ASN A 325 -13.50 20.04 13.89
N ARG A 326 -12.41 19.59 14.53
CA ARG A 326 -11.97 20.08 15.83
C ARG A 326 -11.36 21.47 15.71
N VAL A 327 -10.42 21.66 14.78
CA VAL A 327 -9.79 22.96 14.50
C VAL A 327 -10.81 24.05 14.14
N LYS A 328 -11.92 23.70 13.48
CA LYS A 328 -12.98 24.67 13.13
C LYS A 328 -13.90 25.08 14.30
N LYS A 329 -13.83 24.39 15.44
CA LYS A 329 -14.68 24.64 16.60
C LYS A 329 -13.99 25.49 17.68
N GLU A 330 -12.69 25.73 17.53
CA GLU A 330 -11.87 26.62 18.36
C GLU A 330 -11.70 27.96 17.64
#